data_AF-A0A2K4G2L3-F1
#
_entry.id   AF-A0A2K4G2L3-F1
#
_cell.length_a   1.000
_cell.length_b   1.000
_cell.length_c   1.000
_cell.angle_alpha   90.00
_cell.angle_beta   90.00
_cell.angle_gamma   90.00
#
_symmetry.space_group_name_H-M   'P 1'
#
loop_
_entity.id
_entity.type
_entity.pdbx_description
1 polymer ?
#
loop_
_entity_poly.entity_id
_entity_poly.type
_entity_poly.pdbx_seq_one_letter_code
_entity_poly.pdbx_strand_id
1 'polypeptide(L)'
;MTAQIPSIDQLTELGLPAPVSYLPQTWGLWALLGLVLSGLLVWAARRYWQWRRDRYRREALVRLTELERSNDTLEALRELPELLKRVALSMPASASGDWHTSPVGAGALSGEDWQVFLVKHSPTALPADFSRQLATLAYAPDAVLHTLPVEQRQQLFSTCKHWVEHHHVAV
;
A
#
# COMPACT_ATOMS: atom_id res chain seq x y z
N MET A 1 56.45 -64.60 49.93
CA MET A 1 56.65 -63.14 50.07
C MET A 1 55.29 -62.51 49.85
N THR A 2 54.63 -62.12 50.94
CA THR A 2 53.26 -61.58 50.95
C THR A 2 53.28 -60.14 50.43
N ALA A 3 52.49 -59.86 49.39
CA ALA A 3 52.39 -58.55 48.77
C ALA A 3 51.65 -57.57 49.69
N GLN A 4 52.28 -56.43 49.99
CA GLN A 4 51.69 -55.36 50.78
C GLN A 4 50.62 -54.65 49.92
N ILE A 5 49.34 -54.80 50.28
CA ILE A 5 48.23 -54.18 49.55
C ILE A 5 48.07 -52.74 50.06
N PRO A 6 48.22 -51.71 49.21
CA PRO A 6 48.12 -50.31 49.64
C PRO A 6 46.69 -49.95 50.09
N SER A 7 46.59 -49.14 51.15
CA SER A 7 45.34 -48.77 51.80
C SER A 7 44.55 -47.70 51.02
N ILE A 8 43.22 -47.86 51.00
CA ILE A 8 42.28 -47.07 50.20
C ILE A 8 42.07 -45.65 50.75
N ASP A 9 42.48 -45.37 51.99
CA ASP A 9 42.40 -44.04 52.63
C ASP A 9 43.26 -42.96 51.93
N GLN A 10 44.09 -43.32 50.96
CA GLN A 10 44.82 -42.36 50.13
C GLN A 10 43.97 -41.75 49.00
N LEU A 11 42.75 -42.26 48.78
CA LEU A 11 41.84 -41.71 47.78
C LEU A 11 41.18 -40.42 48.30
N THR A 12 41.77 -39.29 47.96
CA THR A 12 41.17 -37.97 48.16
C THR A 12 40.10 -37.72 47.09
N GLU A 13 38.84 -37.56 47.49
CA GLU A 13 37.77 -37.17 46.56
C GLU A 13 38.03 -35.77 46.01
N LEU A 14 38.29 -35.69 44.70
CA LEU A 14 38.31 -34.44 43.96
C LEU A 14 36.88 -33.91 43.87
N GLY A 15 36.61 -32.78 44.53
CA GLY A 15 35.31 -32.11 44.45
C GLY A 15 34.90 -31.90 42.99
N LEU A 16 33.64 -32.20 42.67
CA LEU A 16 33.14 -32.10 41.29
C LEU A 16 33.39 -30.69 40.72
N PRO A 17 33.90 -30.56 39.49
CA PRO A 17 34.05 -29.25 38.86
C PRO A 17 32.66 -28.61 38.75
N ALA A 18 32.59 -27.31 39.01
CA ALA A 18 31.37 -26.54 38.81
C ALA A 18 30.84 -26.80 37.39
N PRO A 19 29.52 -27.03 37.22
CA PRO A 19 28.96 -27.42 35.93
C PRO A 19 29.30 -26.37 34.88
N VAL A 20 30.09 -26.78 33.89
CA VAL A 20 30.43 -25.96 32.73
C VAL A 20 29.13 -25.63 32.00
N SER A 21 28.84 -24.34 31.84
CA SER A 21 27.72 -23.90 31.02
C SER A 21 27.94 -24.34 29.58
N TYR A 22 27.17 -25.33 29.13
CA TYR A 22 27.10 -25.78 27.74
C TYR A 22 26.35 -24.79 26.83
N LEU A 23 25.92 -23.64 27.35
CA LEU A 23 25.35 -22.58 26.53
C LEU A 23 26.50 -21.91 25.77
N PRO A 24 26.57 -22.07 24.44
CA PRO A 24 27.61 -21.39 23.67
C PRO A 24 27.29 -19.90 23.69
N GLN A 25 27.93 -19.15 24.58
CA GLN A 25 27.90 -17.68 24.61
C GLN A 25 28.75 -17.15 23.45
N THR A 26 28.31 -17.47 22.23
CA THR A 26 28.97 -17.09 21.00
C THR A 26 28.41 -15.75 20.57
N TRP A 27 29.30 -14.76 20.41
CA TRP A 27 28.93 -13.45 19.83
C TRP A 27 28.20 -13.59 18.49
N GLY A 28 28.40 -14.72 17.79
CA GLY A 28 27.68 -15.09 16.58
C GLY A 28 26.15 -15.14 16.73
N LEU A 29 25.60 -15.59 17.88
CA LEU A 29 24.15 -15.58 18.10
C LEU A 29 23.60 -14.15 18.20
N TRP A 30 24.31 -13.26 18.88
CA TRP A 30 23.93 -11.86 18.98
C TRP A 30 24.08 -11.14 17.64
N ALA A 31 25.12 -11.45 16.86
CA ALA A 31 25.29 -10.94 15.50
C ALA A 31 24.16 -11.41 14.56
N LEU A 32 23.79 -12.70 14.63
CA LEU A 32 22.69 -13.27 13.86
C LEU A 32 21.35 -12.67 14.29
N LEU A 33 21.12 -12.53 15.60
CA LEU A 33 19.92 -11.88 16.14
C LEU A 33 19.82 -10.44 15.65
N GLY A 34 20.91 -9.68 15.71
CA GLY A 34 20.96 -8.30 15.20
C GLY A 34 20.65 -8.22 13.72
N LEU A 35 21.21 -9.14 12.91
CA LEU A 35 20.93 -9.24 11.48
C LEU A 35 19.44 -9.51 11.24
N VAL A 36 18.86 -10.51 11.91
CA VAL A 36 17.44 -10.87 11.76
C VAL A 36 16.54 -9.70 12.18
N LEU A 37 16.84 -9.06 13.32
CA LEU A 37 16.09 -7.91 13.81
C LEU A 37 16.15 -6.74 12.82
N SER A 38 17.33 -6.46 12.26
CA SER A 38 17.51 -5.41 11.25
C SER A 38 16.73 -5.71 9.97
N GLY A 39 16.73 -6.96 9.51
CA GLY A 39 15.95 -7.40 8.35
C GLY A 39 14.44 -7.25 8.58
N LEU A 40 13.96 -7.64 9.75
CA LEU A 40 12.57 -7.44 10.17
C LEU A 40 12.20 -5.97 10.24
N LEU A 41 13.07 -5.11 10.78
CA LEU A 41 12.86 -3.67 10.83
C LEU A 41 12.76 -3.06 9.44
N VAL A 42 13.66 -3.41 8.52
CA VAL A 42 13.63 -2.94 7.14
C VAL A 42 12.36 -3.43 6.44
N TRP A 43 12.00 -4.70 6.61
CA TRP A 43 10.78 -5.26 6.04
C TRP A 43 9.52 -4.58 6.59
N ALA A 44 9.43 -4.40 7.91
CA ALA A 44 8.32 -3.73 8.57
C ALA A 44 8.22 -2.26 8.14
N ALA A 45 9.35 -1.55 8.04
CA ALA A 45 9.38 -0.18 7.55
C ALA A 45 8.89 -0.10 6.09
N ARG A 46 9.37 -0.97 5.20
CA ARG A 46 8.89 -1.02 3.81
C ARG A 46 7.40 -1.32 3.73
N ARG A 47 6.92 -2.30 4.50
CA ARG A 47 5.51 -2.67 4.56
C ARG A 47 4.65 -1.53 5.10
N TYR A 48 5.13 -0.84 6.14
CA TYR A 48 4.45 0.31 6.73
C TYR A 48 4.41 1.49 5.77
N TRP A 49 5.49 1.75 5.02
CA TRP A 49 5.53 2.79 4.01
C TRP A 49 4.55 2.50 2.86
N GLN A 50 4.50 1.26 2.38
CA GLN A 50 3.48 0.82 1.41
C GLN A 50 2.07 0.99 1.98
N TRP A 51 1.83 0.58 3.23
CA TRP A 51 0.53 0.73 3.88
C TRP A 51 0.11 2.19 4.07
N ARG A 52 1.05 3.08 4.42
CA ARG A 52 0.80 4.53 4.55
C ARG A 52 0.49 5.16 3.19
N ARG A 53 1.14 4.70 2.12
CA ARG A 53 0.80 5.08 0.74
C ARG A 53 -0.63 4.63 0.43
N ASP A 54 -1.02 3.41 0.74
CA ASP A 54 -2.39 2.93 0.47
C ASP A 54 -3.51 3.64 1.26
N ARG A 55 -3.18 4.53 2.21
CA ARG A 55 -4.17 5.24 3.03
C ARG A 55 -5.05 6.17 2.19
N TYR A 56 -4.50 6.89 1.21
CA TYR A 56 -5.29 7.77 0.33
C TYR A 56 -6.34 6.97 -0.45
N ARG A 57 -5.96 5.77 -0.93
CA ARG A 57 -6.86 4.85 -1.63
C ARG A 57 -8.00 4.38 -0.74
N ARG A 58 -7.70 4.06 0.53
CA ARG A 58 -8.74 3.65 1.50
C ARG A 58 -9.73 4.79 1.77
N GLU A 59 -9.25 6.01 1.98
CA GLU A 59 -10.10 7.17 2.22
C GLU A 59 -11.00 7.47 1.00
N ALA A 60 -10.44 7.38 -0.21
CA ALA A 60 -11.19 7.50 -1.46
C ALA A 60 -12.29 6.44 -1.61
N LEU A 61 -11.98 5.17 -1.32
CA LEU A 61 -12.95 4.08 -1.40
C LEU A 61 -14.05 4.18 -0.34
N VAL A 62 -13.72 4.61 0.88
CA VAL A 62 -14.72 4.84 1.93
C VAL A 62 -15.69 5.93 1.50
N ARG A 63 -15.20 7.06 0.97
CA ARG A 63 -16.05 8.14 0.44
C ARG A 63 -16.91 7.68 -0.73
N LEU A 64 -16.35 6.89 -1.65
CA LEU A 64 -17.09 6.33 -2.78
C LEU A 64 -18.21 5.38 -2.32
N THR A 65 -17.95 4.58 -1.27
CA THR A 65 -18.95 3.68 -0.67
C THR A 65 -20.03 4.44 0.11
N GLU A 66 -19.65 5.54 0.78
CA GLU A 66 -20.58 6.43 1.47
C GLU A 66 -21.54 7.10 0.46
N LEU A 67 -21.02 7.55 -0.68
CA LEU A 67 -21.80 8.08 -1.81
C LEU A 67 -22.67 7.03 -2.50
N GLU A 68 -22.20 5.80 -2.62
CA GLU A 68 -23.00 4.68 -3.16
C GLU A 68 -24.20 4.37 -2.25
N ARG A 69 -24.05 4.64 -0.94
CA ARG A 69 -25.06 4.36 0.08
C ARG A 69 -26.00 5.54 0.32
N SER A 70 -25.56 6.78 0.10
CA SER A 70 -26.45 7.92 0.09
C SER A 70 -27.34 7.81 -1.14
N ASN A 71 -28.66 7.93 -0.95
CA ASN A 71 -29.65 7.81 -2.02
C ASN A 71 -29.61 8.99 -3.01
N ASP A 72 -28.56 9.82 -2.94
CA ASP A 72 -28.38 11.04 -3.70
C ASP A 72 -27.42 10.79 -4.87
N THR A 73 -27.90 9.98 -5.81
CA THR A 73 -27.10 9.47 -6.94
C THR A 73 -26.54 10.61 -7.81
N LEU A 74 -27.19 11.77 -7.86
CA LEU A 74 -26.79 12.91 -8.69
C LEU A 74 -25.63 13.69 -8.08
N GLU A 75 -25.70 14.00 -6.79
CA GLU A 75 -24.59 14.62 -6.08
C GLU A 75 -23.38 13.66 -6.07
N ALA A 76 -23.63 12.37 -5.86
CA ALA A 76 -22.60 11.35 -5.96
C ALA A 76 -21.90 11.34 -7.33
N LEU A 77 -22.64 11.45 -8.44
CA LEU A 77 -22.09 11.50 -9.79
C LEU A 77 -21.22 12.73 -10.04
N ARG A 78 -21.54 13.88 -9.42
CA ARG A 78 -20.74 15.11 -9.52
C ARG A 78 -19.44 15.04 -8.73
N GLU A 79 -19.46 14.41 -7.57
CA GLU A 79 -18.27 14.26 -6.73
C GLU A 79 -17.28 13.23 -7.27
N LEU A 80 -17.74 12.24 -8.05
CA LEU A 80 -16.88 11.19 -8.63
C LEU A 80 -15.67 11.75 -9.41
N PRO A 81 -15.84 12.65 -10.41
CA PRO A 81 -14.71 13.28 -11.11
C PRO A 81 -13.78 14.06 -10.19
N GLU A 82 -14.30 14.75 -9.18
CA GLU A 82 -13.47 15.48 -8.22
C GLU A 82 -12.63 14.54 -7.37
N LEU A 83 -13.24 13.48 -6.87
CA LEU A 83 -12.60 12.46 -6.05
C LEU A 83 -11.50 11.75 -6.87
N LEU A 84 -11.78 11.45 -8.13
CA LEU A 84 -10.79 10.89 -9.07
C LEU A 84 -9.59 11.83 -9.28
N LYS A 85 -9.83 13.14 -9.45
CA LYS A 85 -8.76 14.14 -9.56
C LYS A 85 -7.97 14.28 -8.26
N ARG A 86 -8.62 14.25 -7.10
CA ARG A 86 -7.96 14.25 -5.78
C ARG A 86 -7.11 13.00 -5.58
N VAL A 87 -7.61 11.82 -5.97
CA VAL A 87 -6.83 10.57 -5.98
C VAL A 87 -5.64 10.71 -6.91
N ALA A 88 -5.81 11.28 -8.10
CA ALA A 88 -4.72 11.48 -9.03
C ALA A 88 -3.63 12.42 -8.49
N LEU A 89 -4.01 13.51 -7.83
CA LEU A 89 -3.10 14.44 -7.17
C LEU A 89 -2.37 13.84 -5.95
N SER A 90 -3.02 12.92 -5.25
CA SER A 90 -2.45 12.25 -4.08
C SER A 90 -1.63 11.01 -4.42
N MET A 91 -1.58 10.60 -5.70
CA MET A 91 -0.67 9.56 -6.13
C MET A 91 0.77 9.98 -5.81
N PRO A 92 1.62 9.06 -5.35
CA PRO A 92 3.00 9.39 -5.07
C PRO A 92 3.78 9.62 -6.37
N ALA A 93 4.73 10.55 -6.34
CA ALA A 93 5.54 11.07 -7.47
C ALA A 93 6.39 10.03 -8.26
N SER A 94 6.16 8.72 -8.09
CA SER A 94 6.93 7.65 -8.73
C SER A 94 6.84 7.63 -10.26
N ALA A 95 5.94 8.40 -10.90
CA ALA A 95 5.86 8.45 -12.35
C ALA A 95 6.96 9.31 -13.02
N SER A 96 7.62 10.22 -12.29
CA SER A 96 8.58 11.17 -12.87
C SER A 96 10.01 11.09 -12.31
N GLY A 97 10.29 10.26 -11.30
CA GLY A 97 11.64 10.17 -10.70
C GLY A 97 12.07 11.40 -9.88
N ASP A 98 11.36 12.52 -10.03
CA ASP A 98 11.56 13.76 -9.29
C ASP A 98 10.66 13.82 -8.06
N TRP A 99 11.27 13.69 -6.89
CA TRP A 99 10.61 13.78 -5.58
C TRP A 99 10.07 15.19 -5.25
N HIS A 100 10.38 16.19 -6.07
CA HIS A 100 10.03 17.60 -5.86
C HIS A 100 8.79 18.07 -6.63
N THR A 101 8.24 17.23 -7.51
CA THR A 101 7.18 17.61 -8.44
C THR A 101 5.97 16.72 -8.23
N SER A 102 4.78 17.33 -8.18
CA SER A 102 3.53 16.57 -8.22
C SER A 102 3.55 15.65 -9.47
N PRO A 103 3.22 14.34 -9.37
CA PRO A 103 3.30 13.41 -10.50
C PRO A 103 2.43 13.82 -11.68
N VAL A 104 1.40 14.63 -11.41
CA VAL A 104 0.55 15.25 -12.40
C VAL A 104 0.87 16.73 -12.36
N GLY A 105 1.59 17.22 -13.38
CA GLY A 105 1.75 18.66 -13.57
C GLY A 105 0.37 19.31 -13.62
N ALA A 106 0.23 20.56 -13.15
CA ALA A 106 -1.07 21.23 -13.04
C ALA A 106 -1.90 21.23 -14.35
N GLY A 107 -1.25 21.09 -15.50
CA GLY A 107 -1.91 20.95 -16.81
C GLY A 107 -2.48 19.56 -17.11
N ALA A 108 -1.93 18.49 -16.54
CA ALA A 108 -2.29 17.11 -16.88
C ALA A 108 -3.62 16.61 -16.24
N LEU A 109 -4.35 17.50 -15.54
CA LEU A 109 -5.66 17.23 -14.94
C LEU A 109 -6.83 17.83 -15.75
N SER A 110 -6.58 18.27 -16.97
CA SER A 110 -7.60 18.81 -17.88
C SER A 110 -7.46 18.26 -19.30
N GLY A 111 -8.58 18.23 -20.02
CA GLY A 111 -8.62 17.92 -21.45
C GLY A 111 -8.03 16.57 -21.85
N GLU A 112 -7.20 16.59 -22.90
CA GLU A 112 -6.59 15.39 -23.48
C GLU A 112 -5.47 14.82 -22.60
N ASP A 113 -4.70 15.68 -21.92
CA ASP A 113 -3.64 15.24 -21.01
C ASP A 113 -4.22 14.40 -19.85
N TRP A 114 -5.43 14.76 -19.40
CA TRP A 114 -6.16 13.97 -18.40
C TRP A 114 -6.55 12.59 -18.91
N GLN A 115 -6.97 12.47 -20.17
CA GLN A 115 -7.27 11.18 -20.78
C GLN A 115 -6.01 10.31 -20.87
N VAL A 116 -4.90 10.88 -21.34
CA VAL A 116 -3.61 10.17 -21.45
C VAL A 116 -3.14 9.68 -20.08
N PHE A 117 -3.29 10.52 -19.05
CA PHE A 117 -2.97 10.15 -17.68
C PHE A 117 -3.82 8.98 -17.17
N LEU A 118 -5.15 9.06 -17.35
CA LEU A 118 -6.06 8.00 -16.92
C LEU A 118 -5.77 6.67 -17.59
N VAL A 119 -5.53 6.66 -18.91
CA VAL A 119 -5.18 5.47 -19.68
C VAL A 119 -3.84 4.90 -19.23
N LYS A 120 -2.84 5.75 -18.98
CA LYS A 120 -1.50 5.32 -18.53
C LYS A 120 -1.53 4.62 -17.17
N HIS A 121 -2.42 5.04 -16.27
CA HIS A 121 -2.53 4.50 -14.91
C HIS A 121 -3.66 3.47 -14.75
N SER A 122 -4.40 3.16 -15.81
CA SER A 122 -5.45 2.14 -15.79
C SER A 122 -4.89 0.77 -16.23
N PRO A 123 -5.29 -0.33 -15.57
CA PRO A 123 -4.99 -1.67 -16.04
C PRO A 123 -5.88 -2.11 -17.22
N THR A 124 -7.01 -1.42 -17.46
CA THR A 124 -7.99 -1.75 -18.49
C THR A 124 -8.05 -0.66 -19.54
N ALA A 125 -8.44 -1.04 -20.77
CA ALA A 125 -8.64 -0.07 -21.84
C ALA A 125 -9.84 0.82 -21.51
N LEU A 126 -9.56 2.09 -21.18
CA LEU A 126 -10.59 3.10 -20.97
C LEU A 126 -11.11 3.64 -22.32
N PRO A 127 -12.40 3.99 -22.43
CA PRO A 127 -12.94 4.67 -23.61
C PRO A 127 -12.19 5.98 -23.89
N ALA A 128 -12.00 6.33 -25.17
CA ALA A 128 -11.29 7.55 -25.58
C ALA A 128 -11.94 8.85 -25.06
N ASP A 129 -13.27 8.84 -24.88
CA ASP A 129 -14.04 10.00 -24.40
C ASP A 129 -14.26 10.01 -22.88
N PHE A 130 -13.61 9.13 -22.13
CA PHE A 130 -13.86 8.96 -20.69
C PHE A 130 -13.59 10.25 -19.90
N SER A 131 -12.48 10.95 -20.18
CA SER A 131 -12.17 12.26 -19.56
C SER A 131 -13.26 13.31 -19.83
N ARG A 132 -13.83 13.30 -21.04
CA ARG A 132 -14.90 14.21 -21.45
C ARG A 132 -16.20 13.87 -20.73
N GLN A 133 -16.55 12.60 -20.62
CA GLN A 133 -17.71 12.13 -19.87
C GLN A 133 -17.61 12.52 -18.38
N LEU A 134 -16.43 12.39 -17.78
CA LEU A 134 -16.18 12.86 -16.40
C LEU A 134 -16.33 14.39 -16.26
N ALA A 135 -15.83 15.16 -17.23
CA ALA A 135 -16.02 16.61 -17.23
C ALA A 135 -17.50 16.98 -17.36
N THR A 136 -18.26 16.27 -18.20
CA THR A 136 -19.70 16.44 -18.29
C THR A 136 -20.37 16.11 -16.95
N LEU A 137 -20.00 15.04 -16.27
CA LEU A 137 -20.55 14.74 -14.93
C LEU A 137 -20.28 15.86 -13.91
N ALA A 138 -19.08 16.45 -13.92
CA ALA A 138 -18.70 17.49 -12.97
C ALA A 138 -19.39 18.84 -13.24
N TYR A 139 -19.55 19.22 -14.51
CA TYR A 139 -19.99 20.57 -14.89
C TYR A 139 -21.41 20.63 -15.51
N ALA A 140 -22.06 19.50 -15.79
CA ALA A 140 -23.37 19.51 -16.40
C ALA A 140 -24.49 19.94 -15.43
N PRO A 141 -25.53 20.63 -15.94
CA PRO A 141 -26.74 20.93 -15.17
C PRO A 141 -27.46 19.65 -14.74
N ASP A 142 -28.16 19.68 -13.61
CA ASP A 142 -28.89 18.51 -13.07
C ASP A 142 -29.91 17.96 -14.06
N ALA A 143 -30.54 18.84 -14.84
CA ALA A 143 -31.47 18.47 -15.91
C ALA A 143 -30.84 17.53 -16.96
N VAL A 144 -29.55 17.70 -17.28
CA VAL A 144 -28.81 16.84 -18.22
C VAL A 144 -28.40 15.52 -17.55
N LEU A 145 -28.12 15.54 -16.24
CA LEU A 145 -27.78 14.33 -15.49
C LEU A 145 -29.01 13.41 -15.30
N HIS A 146 -30.21 14.00 -15.20
CA HIS A 146 -31.47 13.27 -15.14
C HIS A 146 -31.82 12.56 -16.45
N THR A 147 -31.46 13.13 -17.60
CA THR A 147 -31.75 12.51 -18.92
C THR A 147 -30.79 11.38 -19.26
N LEU A 148 -29.68 11.24 -18.53
CA LEU A 148 -28.77 10.10 -18.71
C LEU A 148 -29.45 8.79 -18.29
N PRO A 149 -29.37 7.72 -19.10
CA PRO A 149 -29.84 6.40 -18.70
C PRO A 149 -29.19 5.93 -17.40
N VAL A 150 -29.97 5.26 -16.54
CA VAL A 150 -29.48 4.69 -15.26
C VAL A 150 -28.29 3.77 -15.49
N GLU A 151 -28.34 2.94 -16.55
CA GLU A 151 -27.27 2.03 -16.96
C GLU A 151 -25.94 2.76 -17.24
N GLN A 152 -25.98 3.87 -17.98
CA GLN A 152 -24.78 4.66 -18.27
C GLN A 152 -24.18 5.26 -17.01
N ARG A 153 -25.03 5.74 -16.09
CA ARG A 153 -24.58 6.28 -14.80
C ARG A 153 -23.89 5.20 -13.96
N GLN A 154 -24.46 4.00 -13.91
CA GLN A 154 -23.88 2.86 -13.20
C GLN A 154 -22.57 2.36 -13.83
N GLN A 155 -22.50 2.32 -15.17
CA GLN A 155 -21.29 1.96 -15.89
C GLN A 155 -20.15 2.97 -15.66
N LEU A 156 -20.46 4.26 -15.65
CA LEU A 156 -19.48 5.31 -15.33
C LEU A 156 -18.99 5.17 -13.88
N PHE A 157 -19.91 4.95 -12.95
CA PHE A 157 -19.59 4.73 -11.55
C PHE A 157 -18.67 3.51 -11.36
N SER A 158 -19.02 2.37 -11.96
CA SER A 158 -18.23 1.13 -11.84
C SER A 158 -16.85 1.27 -12.48
N THR A 159 -16.75 1.99 -13.61
CA THR A 159 -15.47 2.29 -14.27
C THR A 159 -14.59 3.17 -13.38
N CYS A 160 -15.16 4.22 -12.76
CA CYS A 160 -14.44 5.08 -11.81
C CYS A 160 -13.96 4.29 -10.59
N LYS A 161 -14.85 3.49 -9.99
CA LYS A 161 -14.55 2.62 -8.85
C LYS A 161 -13.42 1.64 -9.19
N HIS A 162 -13.52 0.97 -10.33
CA HIS A 162 -12.52 0.02 -10.79
C HIS A 162 -11.17 0.68 -11.03
N TRP A 163 -11.13 1.91 -11.57
CA TRP A 163 -9.90 2.67 -11.71
C TRP A 163 -9.31 3.08 -10.35
N VAL A 164 -10.12 3.63 -9.43
CA VAL A 164 -9.64 4.01 -8.08
C VAL A 164 -9.12 2.79 -7.32
N GLU A 165 -9.72 1.63 -7.52
CA GLU A 165 -9.20 0.36 -7.00
C GLU A 165 -7.92 -0.06 -7.72
N HIS A 166 -7.92 -0.25 -9.02
CA HIS A 166 -6.81 -0.94 -9.69
C HIS A 166 -5.78 -0.02 -10.33
N HIS A 167 -5.83 1.30 -10.06
CA HIS A 167 -4.85 2.24 -10.60
C HIS A 167 -3.45 1.78 -10.23
N HIS A 168 -2.62 1.59 -11.26
CA HIS A 168 -1.28 1.11 -11.06
C HIS A 168 -0.38 2.30 -10.71
N VAL A 169 0.05 2.34 -9.46
CA VAL A 169 1.20 3.14 -9.04
C VAL A 169 2.40 2.22 -9.17
N ALA A 170 3.29 2.47 -10.14
CA ALA A 170 4.53 1.72 -10.26
C ALA A 170 5.28 1.76 -8.91
N VAL A 171 5.48 0.58 -8.30
CA VAL A 171 6.13 0.38 -7.00
C VAL A 171 7.64 0.24 -7.19
#